data_AF-A0A6J7QFC4-F1
#
_entry.id   AF-A0A6J7QFC4-F1
#
_cell.length_a   1.000
_cell.length_b   1.000
_cell.length_c   1.000
_cell.angle_alpha   90.00
_cell.angle_beta   90.00
_cell.angle_gamma   90.00
#
_symmetry.space_group_name_H-M   'P 1'
#
loop_
_entity.id
_entity.type
_entity.pdbx_description
1 polymer ?
#
loop_
_entity_poly.entity_id
_entity_poly.type
_entity_poly.pdbx_seq_one_letter_code
_entity_poly.pdbx_strand_id
1 'polypeptide(L)'
;MPFVQWAAAVGIGPTGNQQLIIVITSLENIAHGLLDFDRVQLVREQVPEFEIAAVLVRNELPVDIRHNSKIDRAELSNWADSVLAGHR
;
A
#
# COMPACT_ATOMS: atom_id res chain seq x y z
N MET A 1 -2.71 -15.21 1.92
CA MET A 1 -1.44 -14.79 2.58
C MET A 1 -1.72 -14.43 4.03
N PRO A 2 -1.01 -15.01 5.01
CA PRO A 2 -1.39 -14.91 6.43
C PRO A 2 -1.17 -13.53 7.06
N PHE A 3 -0.18 -12.77 6.57
CA PHE A 3 0.20 -11.48 7.16
C PHE A 3 -0.60 -10.28 6.64
N VAL A 4 -1.55 -10.46 5.71
CA VAL A 4 -2.35 -9.38 5.12
C VAL A 4 -3.77 -9.45 5.67
N GLN A 5 -4.21 -8.39 6.35
CA GLN A 5 -5.58 -8.25 6.85
C GLN A 5 -6.45 -7.48 5.84
N TRP A 6 -6.02 -6.29 5.45
CA TRP A 6 -6.63 -5.51 4.37
C TRP A 6 -5.56 -5.06 3.38
N ALA A 7 -5.98 -4.80 2.15
CA ALA A 7 -5.10 -4.30 1.11
C ALA A 7 -5.79 -3.25 0.24
N ALA A 8 -5.02 -2.28 -0.23
CA ALA A 8 -5.42 -1.30 -1.22
C ALA A 8 -4.32 -1.08 -2.24
N ALA A 9 -4.71 -0.94 -3.50
CA ALA A 9 -3.82 -0.55 -4.60
C ALA A 9 -3.97 0.95 -4.87
N VAL A 10 -2.84 1.66 -4.96
CA VAL A 10 -2.79 3.08 -5.31
C VAL A 10 -1.68 3.34 -6.32
N GLY A 11 -1.90 4.27 -7.24
CA GLY A 11 -0.86 4.81 -8.10
C GLY A 11 -0.19 6.00 -7.43
N ILE A 12 1.12 6.15 -7.55
CA ILE A 12 1.86 7.36 -7.15
C ILE A 12 2.60 7.97 -8.34
N GLY A 13 2.94 9.26 -8.25
CA GLY A 13 3.60 9.99 -9.35
C GLY A 13 2.62 10.56 -10.39
N PRO A 14 3.16 11.10 -11.49
CA PRO A 14 2.39 11.87 -12.47
C PRO A 14 1.40 11.01 -13.26
N THR A 15 0.28 11.62 -13.66
CA THR A 15 -0.72 10.98 -14.53
C THR A 15 -0.07 10.49 -15.83
N GLY A 16 -0.39 9.26 -16.23
CA GLY A 16 0.16 8.61 -17.41
C GLY A 16 1.45 7.81 -17.17
N ASN A 17 2.09 7.95 -16.00
CA ASN A 17 3.28 7.18 -15.64
C ASN A 17 3.31 6.79 -14.15
N GLN A 18 2.12 6.55 -13.58
CA GLN A 18 1.98 6.23 -12.17
C GLN A 18 2.57 4.86 -11.86
N GLN A 19 3.27 4.77 -10.73
CA GLN A 19 3.80 3.52 -10.21
C GLN A 19 2.77 2.85 -9.29
N LEU A 20 2.57 1.54 -9.44
CA LEU A 20 1.61 0.79 -8.62
C LEU A 20 2.23 0.45 -7.26
N ILE A 21 1.58 0.93 -6.19
CA ILE A 21 1.90 0.62 -4.81
C ILE A 21 0.76 -0.18 -4.19
N ILE A 22 1.11 -1.23 -3.46
CA ILE A 22 0.16 -1.96 -2.61
C ILE A 22 0.35 -1.50 -1.18
N VAL A 23 -0.73 -1.09 -0.51
CA VAL A 23 -0.72 -0.79 0.92
C VAL A 23 -1.51 -1.88 1.63
N ILE A 24 -0.92 -2.48 2.65
CA ILE A 24 -1.54 -3.50 3.48
C ILE A 24 -1.67 -3.06 4.93
N THR A 25 -2.62 -3.66 5.64
CA THR A 25 -2.61 -3.73 7.10
C THR A 25 -2.29 -5.15 7.54
N SER A 26 -1.74 -5.29 8.75
CA SER A 26 -1.41 -6.58 9.34
C SER A 26 -1.84 -6.63 10.79
N LEU A 27 -2.24 -7.83 11.24
CA LEU A 27 -2.41 -8.15 12.65
C LEU A 27 -1.08 -8.63 13.29
N GLU A 28 -0.08 -8.94 12.46
CA GLU A 28 1.27 -9.24 12.92
C GLU A 28 2.01 -7.93 13.26
N ASN A 29 3.03 -8.01 14.11
CA ASN A 29 3.88 -6.87 14.44
C ASN A 29 4.90 -6.61 13.32
N ILE A 30 4.44 -6.01 12.22
CA ILE A 30 5.27 -5.58 11.09
C ILE A 30 5.47 -4.07 11.17
N ALA A 31 6.70 -3.61 10.91
CA ALA A 31 7.02 -2.19 10.94
C ALA A 31 6.19 -1.40 9.92
N HIS A 32 5.71 -0.24 10.35
CA HIS A 32 5.02 0.73 9.49
C HIS A 32 5.97 1.28 8.42
N GLY A 33 5.49 1.46 7.18
CA GLY A 33 6.31 1.90 6.05
C GLY A 33 6.61 0.75 5.09
N LEU A 34 7.88 0.54 4.71
CA LEU A 34 8.24 -0.49 3.73
C LEU A 34 8.09 -1.92 4.30
N LEU A 35 7.46 -2.78 3.51
CA LEU A 35 7.42 -4.23 3.78
C LEU A 35 8.78 -4.87 3.46
N ASP A 36 9.15 -5.91 4.21
CA ASP A 36 10.37 -6.67 3.95
C ASP A 36 10.34 -7.39 2.59
N PHE A 37 11.53 -7.60 2.03
CA PHE A 37 11.71 -8.09 0.66
C PHE A 37 11.04 -9.45 0.42
N ASP A 38 11.19 -10.40 1.34
CA ASP A 38 10.65 -11.76 1.18
C ASP A 38 9.13 -11.73 1.09
N ARG A 39 8.48 -10.94 1.96
CA ARG A 39 7.03 -10.75 1.90
C ARG A 39 6.59 -9.96 0.67
N VAL A 40 7.38 -9.00 0.19
CA VAL A 40 7.10 -8.30 -1.08
C VAL A 40 7.06 -9.27 -2.26
N GLN A 41 8.00 -10.23 -2.32
CA GLN A 41 8.00 -11.25 -3.37
C GLN A 41 6.73 -12.10 -3.34
N LEU A 42 6.30 -12.53 -2.15
CA LEU A 42 5.03 -13.26 -2.00
C LEU A 42 3.84 -12.47 -2.55
N VAL A 43 3.78 -11.15 -2.31
CA VAL A 43 2.70 -10.31 -2.88
C VAL A 43 2.78 -10.29 -4.41
N ARG A 44 3.96 -10.10 -4.99
CA ARG A 44 4.17 -10.07 -6.45
C ARG A 44 3.79 -11.39 -7.12
N GLU A 45 4.10 -12.52 -6.48
CA GLU A 45 3.73 -13.85 -6.97
C GLU A 45 2.22 -14.08 -7.03
N GLN A 46 1.42 -13.39 -6.19
CA GLN A 46 -0.04 -13.51 -6.23
C GLN A 46 -0.68 -12.73 -7.39
N VAL A 47 0.01 -11.75 -7.95
CA VAL A 47 -0.51 -10.85 -8.99
C VAL A 47 0.57 -10.58 -10.05
N PRO A 48 1.07 -11.63 -10.74
CA PRO A 48 2.22 -11.54 -11.64
C PRO A 48 1.98 -10.66 -12.87
N GLU A 49 0.72 -10.33 -13.19
CA GLU A 49 0.34 -9.45 -14.30
C GLU A 49 0.58 -7.96 -14.02
N PHE A 50 0.84 -7.58 -12.76
CA PHE A 50 1.07 -6.20 -12.36
C PHE A 50 2.51 -5.96 -11.89
N GLU A 51 3.13 -4.89 -12.39
CA GLU A 51 4.42 -4.43 -11.90
C GLU A 51 4.25 -3.61 -10.61
N ILE A 52 4.32 -4.30 -9.46
CA ILE A 52 4.26 -3.63 -8.14
C ILE A 52 5.62 -3.01 -7.81
N ALA A 53 5.66 -1.68 -7.73
CA ALA A 53 6.88 -0.94 -7.41
C ALA A 53 7.26 -1.10 -5.93
N ALA A 54 6.29 -1.03 -5.00
CA ALA A 54 6.52 -1.30 -3.59
C ALA A 54 5.26 -1.82 -2.87
N VAL A 55 5.48 -2.45 -1.71
CA VAL A 55 4.41 -2.79 -0.76
C VAL A 55 4.68 -2.05 0.54
N LEU A 56 3.67 -1.31 1.02
CA LEU A 56 3.74 -0.53 2.25
C LEU A 56 2.80 -1.09 3.30
N VAL A 57 3.16 -0.93 4.56
CA VAL A 57 2.41 -1.35 5.75
C VAL A 57 1.91 -0.11 6.45
N ARG A 58 0.59 -0.05 6.66
CA ARG A 58 -0.09 0.96 7.48
C ARG A 58 -0.89 0.26 8.59
N ASN A 59 -1.11 0.94 9.71
CA ASN A 59 -1.89 0.38 10.82
C ASN A 59 -3.39 0.26 10.47
N GLU A 60 -3.88 1.20 9.66
CA GLU A 60 -5.28 1.27 9.23
C GLU A 60 -5.36 1.87 7.82
N LEU A 61 -6.41 1.50 7.07
CA LEU A 61 -6.70 2.15 5.79
C LEU A 61 -7.68 3.30 6.04
N PRO A 62 -7.38 4.51 5.55
CA PRO A 62 -8.26 5.65 5.75
C PRO A 62 -9.58 5.38 5.03
N VAL A 63 -10.69 5.59 5.72
CA VAL A 63 -12.02 5.52 5.14
C VAL A 63 -12.61 6.92 5.04
N ASP A 64 -13.36 7.17 3.98
CA ASP A 64 -14.06 8.41 3.71
C ASP A 64 -14.92 8.81 4.93
N ILE A 65 -14.54 9.92 5.56
CA ILE A 65 -15.17 10.44 6.78
C ILE A 65 -16.66 10.77 6.62
N ARG A 66 -17.16 10.93 5.39
CA ARG A 66 -18.56 11.31 5.11
C ARG A 66 -19.49 10.09 5.11
N HIS A 67 -18.98 8.89 4.84
CA HIS A 67 -19.81 7.69 4.69
C HIS A 67 -19.19 6.37 5.20
N ASN A 68 -18.01 6.38 5.84
CA ASN A 68 -17.35 5.24 6.50
C ASN A 68 -17.32 3.91 5.71
N SER A 69 -17.38 3.97 4.38
CA SER A 69 -17.61 2.78 3.54
C SER A 69 -16.66 2.67 2.36
N LYS A 70 -15.80 3.66 2.14
CA LYS A 70 -14.87 3.68 1.01
C LYS A 70 -13.49 4.11 1.46
N ILE A 71 -12.46 3.40 1.00
CA ILE A 71 -11.07 3.78 1.22
C ILE A 71 -10.79 5.14 0.56
N ASP A 72 -10.23 6.08 1.31
CA ASP A 72 -9.71 7.33 0.75
C ASP A 72 -8.39 7.04 0.02
N ARG A 73 -8.51 6.75 -1.27
CA ARG A 73 -7.36 6.42 -2.12
C ARG A 73 -6.46 7.62 -2.41
N ALA A 74 -6.98 8.84 -2.31
CA ALA A 74 -6.19 10.05 -2.54
C ALA A 74 -5.25 10.30 -1.36
N GLU A 75 -5.76 10.20 -0.13
CA GLU A 75 -4.92 10.25 1.07
C GLU A 75 -3.86 9.15 1.05
N LEU A 76 -4.27 7.92 0.70
CA LEU A 76 -3.37 6.77 0.70
C LEU A 76 -2.27 6.88 -0.36
N SER A 77 -2.60 7.42 -1.55
CA SER A 77 -1.62 7.71 -2.62
C SER A 77 -0.61 8.77 -2.17
N ASN A 78 -1.08 9.88 -1.59
CA ASN A 78 -0.21 10.95 -1.09
C ASN A 78 0.72 10.46 0.02
N TRP A 79 0.19 9.65 0.95
CA TRP A 79 1.00 9.04 2.00
C TRP A 79 2.07 8.10 1.43
N ALA A 80 1.70 7.24 0.48
CA ALA A 80 2.64 6.30 -0.14
C ALA A 80 3.78 7.03 -0.88
N ASP A 81 3.44 8.10 -1.61
CA ASP A 81 4.43 8.96 -2.29
C ASP A 81 5.39 9.62 -1.29
N SER A 82 4.85 10.15 -0.19
CA SER A 82 5.64 10.74 0.91
C SER A 82 6.62 9.74 1.53
N VAL A 83 6.16 8.52 1.84
CA VAL A 83 6.99 7.44 2.41
C VAL A 83 8.13 7.06 1.47
N LEU A 84 7.84 6.88 0.18
CA LEU A 84 8.85 6.49 -0.80
C LEU A 84 9.81 7.62 -1.17
N ALA A 85 9.40 8.88 -0.95
CA ALA A 85 10.29 10.04 -0.97
C ALA A 85 11.18 10.17 0.28
N GLY A 86 11.10 9.23 1.24
CA GLY A 86 11.94 9.19 2.45
C GLY A 86 11.37 9.95 3.65
N HIS A 87 10.13 10.43 3.57
CA HIS A 87 9.43 10.99 4.72
C HIS A 87 8.82 9.85 5.56
N ARG A 88 8.59 10.07 6.87
CA ARG A 88 8.08 9.03 7.79
C ARG A 88 6.59 9.16 8.04
#